data_AF-A1ZIK5-F1
#
_entry.id   AF-A1ZIK5-F1
#
_cell.length_a   1.000
_cell.length_b   1.000
_cell.length_c   1.000
_cell.angle_alpha   90.00
_cell.angle_beta   90.00
_cell.angle_gamma   90.00
#
_symmetry.space_group_name_H-M   'P 1'
#
loop_
_entity.id
_entity.type
_entity.pdbx_description
1 polymer ?
#
loop_
_entity_poly.entity_id
_entity_poly.type
_entity_poly.pdbx_seq_one_letter_code
_entity_poly.pdbx_strand_id
1 'polypeptide(L)'
;MLDPVNERKEDLDQTIIQLITTDKVKDTFEREAGLPKENSFFHRFLTEGFQDKTHKKSNYTLLINLFTRWHYFKTNQQNEVLGNQIYQKYLQSLYYFNSEATPESAPYQQLYKDIKEAIYRWNGNAFQADMVNVFIGHKQDTYKISQRLKLKPKVHPRDISVPQKNLKKFKDIITLYYGVEGNPEESLEISIDYELYQLLQKVIKGYRPNKLDKSNHINFVHIVDKIIGLNSQNTPLIFHENNGKSKNGYRLSKDDFGKYQFEKI
;
A
#
# COMPACT_ATOMS: atom_id res chain seq x y z
N MET A 1 5.74 -9.11 5.19
CA MET A 1 5.02 -10.31 5.66
C MET A 1 3.91 -9.83 6.60
N LEU A 2 2.69 -10.37 6.50
CA LEU A 2 1.55 -9.92 7.33
C LEU A 2 1.81 -10.31 8.80
N ASP A 3 1.99 -9.31 9.67
CA ASP A 3 2.14 -9.52 11.11
C ASP A 3 0.78 -9.32 11.80
N PRO A 4 0.20 -10.34 12.46
CA PRO A 4 -1.12 -10.24 13.09
C PRO A 4 -1.16 -9.21 14.23
N VAL A 5 -0.01 -8.74 14.73
CA VAL A 5 0.04 -7.63 15.70
C VAL A 5 -0.59 -6.34 15.14
N ASN A 6 -0.60 -6.18 13.82
CA ASN A 6 -1.19 -5.01 13.16
C ASN A 6 -2.68 -5.18 12.85
N GLU A 7 -3.27 -6.36 13.12
CA GLU A 7 -4.69 -6.63 12.92
C GLU A 7 -5.46 -6.50 14.24
N ARG A 8 -6.43 -5.57 14.27
CA ARG A 8 -7.31 -5.36 15.42
C ARG A 8 -8.58 -6.21 15.25
N LYS A 9 -8.85 -7.09 16.21
CA LYS A 9 -10.12 -7.82 16.34
C LYS A 9 -10.64 -7.58 17.74
N GLU A 10 -11.93 -7.30 17.86
CA GLU A 10 -12.57 -6.94 19.14
C GLU A 10 -12.37 -8.03 20.20
N ASP A 11 -12.59 -9.29 19.83
CA ASP A 11 -12.37 -10.45 20.70
C ASP A 11 -10.92 -10.55 21.19
N LEU A 12 -9.96 -10.31 20.28
CA LEU A 12 -8.53 -10.34 20.62
C LEU A 12 -8.14 -9.19 21.56
N ASP A 13 -8.69 -8.00 21.33
CA ASP A 13 -8.46 -6.82 22.18
C ASP A 13 -8.98 -7.08 23.61
N GLN A 14 -10.14 -7.73 23.76
CA GLN A 14 -10.66 -8.12 25.07
C GLN A 14 -9.76 -9.14 25.77
N THR A 15 -9.25 -10.13 25.05
CA THR A 15 -8.30 -11.11 25.60
C THR A 15 -6.97 -10.47 25.97
N ILE A 16 -6.47 -9.51 25.19
CA ILE A 16 -5.26 -8.73 25.52
C ILE A 16 -5.46 -7.94 26.81
N ILE A 17 -6.62 -7.30 27.01
CA ILE A 17 -6.94 -6.59 28.26
C ILE A 17 -6.90 -7.54 29.46
N GLN A 18 -7.46 -8.75 29.32
CA GLN A 18 -7.39 -9.76 30.39
C GLN A 18 -5.94 -10.16 30.67
N LEU A 19 -5.13 -10.36 29.64
CA LEU A 19 -3.73 -10.76 29.74
C LEU A 19 -2.84 -9.74 30.45
N ILE A 20 -3.12 -8.44 30.31
CA ILE A 20 -2.34 -7.38 30.97
C ILE A 20 -2.83 -7.05 32.39
N THR A 21 -4.09 -7.35 32.70
CA THR A 21 -4.71 -7.01 34.00
C THR A 21 -4.70 -8.17 35.00
N THR A 22 -4.47 -9.40 34.55
CA THR A 22 -4.42 -10.59 35.40
C THR A 22 -3.06 -10.77 36.06
N ASP A 23 -3.07 -11.25 37.31
CA ASP A 23 -1.86 -11.76 37.98
C ASP A 23 -1.47 -13.16 37.46
N LYS A 24 -2.38 -13.85 36.76
CA LYS A 24 -2.22 -15.22 36.26
C LYS A 24 -2.07 -15.24 34.73
N VAL A 25 -0.99 -14.61 34.26
CA VAL A 25 -0.70 -14.45 32.83
C VAL A 25 -0.58 -15.79 32.11
N LYS A 26 0.13 -16.75 32.72
CA LYS A 26 0.33 -18.09 32.15
C LYS A 26 -1.01 -18.81 31.91
N ASP A 27 -1.87 -18.85 32.93
CA ASP A 27 -3.15 -19.55 32.88
C ASP A 27 -4.07 -18.94 31.80
N THR A 28 -4.04 -17.60 31.69
CA THR A 28 -4.81 -16.87 30.68
C THR A 28 -4.27 -17.17 29.28
N PHE A 29 -2.94 -17.16 29.10
CA PHE A 29 -2.30 -17.52 27.83
C PHE A 29 -2.63 -18.96 27.40
N GLU A 30 -2.56 -19.90 28.34
CA GLU A 30 -2.85 -21.32 28.10
C GLU A 30 -4.31 -21.55 27.70
N ARG A 31 -5.26 -20.90 28.39
CA ARG A 31 -6.69 -21.02 28.09
C ARG A 31 -7.04 -20.54 26.69
N GLU A 32 -6.46 -19.42 26.28
CA GLU A 32 -6.86 -18.71 25.05
C GLU A 32 -6.10 -19.19 23.81
N ALA A 33 -4.85 -19.65 23.96
CA ALA A 33 -4.01 -20.02 22.81
C ALA A 33 -3.20 -21.32 23.00
N GLY A 34 -3.28 -21.96 24.17
CA GLY A 34 -2.45 -23.10 24.55
C GLY A 34 -0.98 -22.73 24.77
N LEU A 35 -0.26 -23.53 25.55
CA LEU A 35 1.15 -23.25 25.81
C LEU A 35 2.07 -23.70 24.65
N PRO A 36 3.15 -22.94 24.40
CA PRO A 36 4.29 -23.42 23.62
C PRO A 36 4.92 -24.66 24.27
N LYS A 37 5.62 -25.47 23.47
CA LYS A 37 6.37 -26.64 23.96
C LYS A 37 7.28 -26.24 25.12
N GLU A 38 7.38 -27.08 26.15
CA GLU A 38 8.11 -26.80 27.40
C GLU A 38 9.56 -26.33 27.16
N ASN A 39 10.25 -26.95 26.19
CA ASN A 39 11.64 -26.62 25.86
C ASN A 39 11.81 -25.34 25.02
N SER A 40 10.71 -24.66 24.65
CA SER A 40 10.78 -23.45 23.84
C SER A 40 11.17 -22.23 24.68
N PHE A 41 11.83 -21.26 24.04
CA PHE A 41 12.08 -19.96 24.67
C PHE A 41 10.78 -19.31 25.16
N PHE A 42 9.68 -19.45 24.41
CA PHE A 42 8.38 -18.88 24.75
C PHE A 42 7.81 -19.45 26.04
N HIS A 43 7.92 -20.76 26.25
CA HIS A 43 7.46 -21.39 27.47
C HIS A 43 8.24 -20.86 28.68
N ARG A 44 9.58 -20.88 28.61
CA ARG A 44 10.45 -20.33 29.66
C ARG A 44 10.20 -18.86 29.95
N PHE A 45 9.95 -18.05 28.92
CA PHE A 45 9.60 -16.64 29.10
C PHE A 45 8.29 -16.48 29.90
N LEU A 46 7.26 -17.29 29.60
CA LEU A 46 5.98 -17.24 30.32
C LEU A 46 6.05 -17.80 31.74
N THR A 47 6.89 -18.82 31.98
CA THR A 47 6.97 -19.52 33.27
C THR A 47 7.98 -18.92 34.24
N GLU A 48 9.09 -18.41 33.74
CA GLU A 48 10.24 -17.96 34.54
C GLU A 48 10.52 -16.47 34.31
N GLY A 49 10.48 -16.00 33.06
CA GLY A 49 10.90 -14.64 32.69
C GLY A 49 9.89 -13.52 32.97
N PHE A 50 8.59 -13.82 32.97
CA PHE A 50 7.52 -12.82 33.20
C PHE A 50 7.11 -12.72 34.68
N GLN A 51 7.52 -13.68 35.52
CA GLN A 51 7.20 -13.74 36.96
C GLN A 51 7.95 -12.69 37.78
N ASP A 52 8.98 -12.05 37.21
CA ASP A 52 9.84 -11.13 37.96
C ASP A 52 9.17 -9.76 38.15
N LYS A 53 9.02 -9.34 39.40
CA LYS A 53 8.16 -8.25 39.93
C LYS A 53 8.51 -6.83 39.44
N THR A 54 9.34 -6.69 38.41
CA THR A 54 9.69 -5.43 37.78
C THR A 54 8.99 -5.31 36.43
N HIS A 55 7.68 -5.07 36.50
CA HIS A 55 6.77 -4.89 35.37
C HIS A 55 7.14 -3.66 34.52
N LYS A 56 8.19 -3.75 33.70
CA LYS A 56 8.54 -2.73 32.71
C LYS A 56 7.56 -2.78 31.56
N LYS A 57 7.13 -1.62 31.07
CA LYS A 57 6.23 -1.46 29.90
C LYS A 57 6.66 -2.31 28.69
N SER A 58 7.97 -2.48 28.48
CA SER A 58 8.55 -3.31 27.42
C SER A 58 8.17 -4.80 27.50
N ASN A 59 8.01 -5.34 28.71
CA ASN A 59 7.69 -6.76 28.92
C ASN A 59 6.24 -7.04 28.50
N TYR A 60 5.32 -6.11 28.79
CA TYR A 60 3.94 -6.22 28.32
C TYR A 60 3.84 -6.08 26.80
N THR A 61 4.58 -5.17 26.17
CA THR A 61 4.62 -5.09 24.70
C THR A 61 5.11 -6.40 24.09
N LEU A 62 6.16 -7.02 24.66
CA LEU A 62 6.65 -8.31 24.19
C LEU A 62 5.62 -9.44 24.41
N LEU A 63 4.98 -9.48 25.57
CA LEU A 63 3.94 -10.46 25.91
C LEU A 63 2.74 -10.35 24.96
N ILE A 64 2.22 -9.14 24.72
CA ILE A 64 1.10 -8.89 23.81
C ILE A 64 1.49 -9.34 22.41
N ASN A 65 2.63 -8.86 21.90
CA ASN A 65 3.09 -9.21 20.56
C ASN A 65 3.32 -10.72 20.39
N LEU A 66 3.82 -11.39 21.43
CA LEU A 66 4.00 -12.83 21.44
C LEU A 66 2.66 -13.57 21.44
N PHE A 67 1.77 -13.19 22.35
CA PHE A 67 0.44 -13.77 22.46
C PHE A 67 -0.34 -13.63 21.16
N THR A 68 -0.41 -12.42 20.59
CA THR A 68 -1.12 -12.15 19.34
C THR A 68 -0.63 -13.05 18.21
N ARG A 69 0.69 -13.18 18.02
CA ARG A 69 1.25 -14.05 16.97
C ARG A 69 0.97 -15.52 17.26
N TRP A 70 1.15 -15.97 18.50
CA TRP A 70 0.92 -17.36 18.88
C TRP A 70 -0.55 -17.77 18.74
N HIS A 71 -1.45 -16.95 19.25
CA HIS A 71 -2.90 -17.10 19.12
C HIS A 71 -3.30 -17.17 17.64
N TYR A 72 -2.77 -16.27 16.81
CA TYR A 72 -3.00 -16.28 15.36
C TYR A 72 -2.58 -17.60 14.70
N PHE A 73 -1.40 -18.14 15.06
CA PHE A 73 -0.93 -19.42 14.52
C PHE A 73 -1.80 -20.60 14.99
N LYS A 74 -2.27 -20.57 16.24
CA LYS A 74 -2.99 -21.67 16.88
C LYS A 74 -4.46 -21.76 16.50
N THR A 75 -5.12 -20.61 16.31
CA THR A 75 -6.55 -20.54 15.98
C THR A 75 -6.83 -20.76 14.50
N ASN A 76 -5.83 -21.18 13.70
CA ASN A 76 -5.96 -21.35 12.24
C ASN A 76 -6.46 -20.10 11.49
N GLN A 77 -6.31 -18.90 12.05
CA GLN A 77 -6.59 -17.64 11.35
C GLN A 77 -5.72 -17.45 10.10
N GLN A 78 -4.64 -18.23 9.99
CA GLN A 78 -3.87 -18.39 8.75
C GLN A 78 -4.75 -18.70 7.54
N ASN A 79 -5.84 -19.47 7.72
CA ASN A 79 -6.79 -19.79 6.66
C ASN A 79 -7.61 -18.56 6.23
N GLU A 80 -7.88 -17.61 7.13
CA GLU A 80 -8.54 -16.34 6.77
C GLU A 80 -7.63 -15.47 5.92
N VAL A 81 -6.33 -15.44 6.23
CA VAL A 81 -5.32 -14.70 5.44
C VAL A 81 -5.09 -15.36 4.08
N LEU A 82 -5.05 -16.69 4.02
CA LEU A 82 -5.09 -17.42 2.75
C LEU A 82 -6.42 -17.21 2.01
N GLY A 83 -7.52 -16.96 2.72
CA GLY A 83 -8.80 -16.57 2.12
C GLY A 83 -8.86 -15.11 1.66
N ASN A 84 -7.91 -14.26 2.07
CA ASN A 84 -7.91 -12.85 1.72
C ASN A 84 -7.59 -12.66 0.23
N GLN A 85 -8.60 -12.25 -0.53
CA GLN A 85 -8.50 -12.08 -1.98
C GLN A 85 -7.43 -11.06 -2.40
N ILE A 86 -7.18 -10.02 -1.61
CA ILE A 86 -6.14 -9.02 -1.91
C ILE A 86 -4.75 -9.63 -1.70
N TYR A 87 -4.57 -10.39 -0.62
CA TYR A 87 -3.32 -11.10 -0.37
C TYR A 87 -3.03 -12.15 -1.45
N GLN A 88 -4.03 -12.94 -1.83
CA GLN A 88 -3.88 -13.92 -2.92
C GLN A 88 -3.51 -13.26 -4.26
N LYS A 89 -4.14 -12.12 -4.59
CA LYS A 89 -3.76 -11.35 -5.78
C LYS A 89 -2.33 -10.83 -5.70
N TYR A 90 -1.89 -10.34 -4.55
CA TYR A 90 -0.51 -9.91 -4.36
C TYR A 90 0.48 -11.06 -4.54
N LEU A 91 0.23 -12.22 -3.91
CA LEU A 91 1.07 -13.41 -4.07
C LEU A 91 1.14 -13.88 -5.51
N GLN A 92 0.01 -13.84 -6.23
CA GLN A 92 -0.04 -14.16 -7.65
C GLN A 92 0.81 -13.17 -8.47
N SER A 93 0.67 -11.87 -8.24
CA SER A 93 1.51 -10.84 -8.87
C SER A 93 2.99 -11.04 -8.56
N LEU A 94 3.33 -11.38 -7.31
CA LEU A 94 4.70 -11.60 -6.86
C LEU A 94 5.29 -12.88 -7.49
N TYR A 95 4.50 -13.93 -7.62
CA TYR A 95 4.88 -15.15 -8.32
C TYR A 95 5.25 -14.84 -9.77
N TYR A 96 4.33 -14.24 -10.53
CA TYR A 96 4.59 -13.90 -11.94
C TYR A 96 5.72 -12.90 -12.11
N PHE A 97 5.88 -11.94 -11.20
CA PHE A 97 7.02 -11.03 -11.18
C PHE A 97 8.35 -11.79 -11.07
N ASN A 98 8.40 -12.85 -10.26
CA ASN A 98 9.62 -13.62 -10.07
C ASN A 98 9.84 -14.71 -11.13
N SER A 99 8.78 -15.31 -11.67
CA SER A 99 8.88 -16.45 -12.59
C SER A 99 8.77 -16.08 -14.07
N GLU A 100 7.95 -15.10 -14.43
CA GLU A 100 7.50 -14.84 -15.81
C GLU A 100 7.28 -13.34 -16.07
N ALA A 101 8.18 -12.49 -15.56
CA ALA A 101 8.14 -11.05 -15.80
C ALA A 101 8.57 -10.69 -17.23
N THR A 102 7.71 -10.99 -18.20
CA THR A 102 7.87 -10.53 -19.58
C THR A 102 6.83 -9.46 -19.93
N PRO A 103 7.15 -8.50 -20.80
CA PRO A 103 6.19 -7.47 -21.24
C PRO A 103 4.88 -8.05 -21.82
N GLU A 104 4.90 -9.28 -22.32
CA GLU A 104 3.77 -9.98 -22.93
C GLU A 104 2.89 -10.73 -21.90
N SER A 105 3.40 -10.95 -20.68
CA SER A 105 2.70 -11.68 -19.63
C SER A 105 1.45 -10.92 -19.16
N ALA A 106 0.27 -11.49 -19.39
CA ALA A 106 -1.00 -10.83 -19.05
C ALA A 106 -1.12 -10.45 -17.55
N PRO A 107 -0.73 -11.30 -16.59
CA PRO A 107 -0.68 -10.92 -15.17
C PRO A 107 0.27 -9.76 -14.89
N TYR A 108 1.44 -9.74 -15.53
CA TYR A 108 2.42 -8.66 -15.38
C TYR A 108 1.88 -7.34 -15.95
N GLN A 109 1.26 -7.37 -17.13
CA GLN A 109 0.61 -6.20 -17.72
C GLN A 109 -0.54 -5.68 -16.85
N GLN A 110 -1.34 -6.58 -16.27
CA GLN A 110 -2.45 -6.17 -15.40
C GLN A 110 -1.94 -5.44 -14.16
N LEU A 111 -0.84 -5.92 -13.57
CA LEU A 111 -0.20 -5.23 -12.45
C LEU A 111 0.24 -3.81 -12.84
N TYR A 112 0.85 -3.60 -14.01
CA TYR A 112 1.14 -2.23 -14.49
C TYR A 112 -0.13 -1.37 -14.62
N LYS A 113 -1.22 -1.95 -15.13
CA LYS A 113 -2.50 -1.22 -15.26
C LYS A 113 -3.05 -0.81 -13.89
N ASP A 114 -3.06 -1.72 -12.93
CA ASP A 114 -3.56 -1.48 -11.57
C ASP A 114 -2.75 -0.38 -10.87
N ILE A 115 -1.42 -0.46 -10.93
CA ILE A 115 -0.55 0.54 -10.29
C ILE A 115 -0.67 1.90 -10.98
N LYS A 116 -0.75 1.92 -12.32
CA LYS A 116 -1.05 3.15 -13.08
C LYS A 116 -2.38 3.77 -12.63
N GLU A 117 -3.45 2.98 -12.53
CA GLU A 117 -4.76 3.44 -12.09
C GLU A 117 -4.70 4.02 -10.66
N ALA A 118 -3.98 3.34 -9.76
CA ALA A 118 -3.80 3.81 -8.39
C ALA A 118 -3.06 5.15 -8.32
N ILE A 119 -2.06 5.37 -9.18
CA ILE A 119 -1.36 6.67 -9.29
C ILE A 119 -2.34 7.78 -9.73
N TYR A 120 -3.20 7.52 -10.71
CA TYR A 120 -4.15 8.52 -11.24
C TYR A 120 -5.19 8.89 -10.18
N ARG A 121 -5.57 7.92 -9.34
CA ARG A 121 -6.54 8.08 -8.26
C ARG A 121 -5.95 8.45 -6.90
N TRP A 122 -4.63 8.56 -6.78
CA TRP A 122 -3.96 8.82 -5.48
C TRP A 122 -4.51 10.06 -4.76
N ASN A 123 -4.77 11.11 -5.53
CA ASN A 123 -5.38 12.36 -5.05
C ASN A 123 -6.90 12.41 -5.31
N GLY A 124 -7.55 11.25 -5.40
CA GLY A 124 -8.96 11.06 -5.72
C GLY A 124 -9.26 11.11 -7.22
N ASN A 125 -10.52 10.84 -7.57
CA ASN A 125 -10.97 10.88 -8.97
C ASN A 125 -10.80 12.28 -9.56
N ALA A 126 -10.17 12.34 -10.74
CA ALA A 126 -10.01 13.53 -11.54
C ALA A 126 -11.24 13.78 -12.44
N PHE A 127 -11.23 14.92 -13.13
CA PHE A 127 -12.32 15.31 -14.04
C PHE A 127 -12.51 14.32 -15.20
N GLN A 128 -11.41 13.81 -15.75
CA GLN A 128 -11.36 12.85 -16.84
C GLN A 128 -10.42 11.69 -16.50
N ALA A 129 -10.59 10.54 -17.15
CA ALA A 129 -9.85 9.33 -16.84
C ALA A 129 -8.35 9.42 -17.16
N ASP A 130 -7.94 10.29 -18.08
CA ASP A 130 -6.54 10.54 -18.45
C ASP A 130 -5.88 11.65 -17.61
N MET A 131 -6.52 12.06 -16.50
CA MET A 131 -6.06 13.15 -15.65
C MET A 131 -5.75 12.69 -14.23
N VAL A 132 -4.90 13.46 -13.55
CA VAL A 132 -4.58 13.31 -12.13
C VAL A 132 -4.85 14.63 -11.41
N ASN A 133 -5.34 14.56 -10.17
CA ASN A 133 -5.51 15.73 -9.34
C ASN A 133 -4.18 16.24 -8.78
N VAL A 134 -3.93 17.53 -8.93
CA VAL A 134 -2.75 18.23 -8.41
C VAL A 134 -3.04 18.72 -7.00
N PHE A 135 -2.22 18.30 -6.04
CA PHE A 135 -2.33 18.76 -4.67
C PHE A 135 -1.50 20.03 -4.46
N ILE A 136 -2.17 21.13 -4.12
CA ILE A 136 -1.55 22.47 -3.94
C ILE A 136 -1.25 22.80 -2.48
N GLY A 137 -1.16 21.79 -1.59
CA GLY A 137 -0.89 22.00 -0.17
C GLY A 137 -2.11 22.35 0.70
N HIS A 138 -3.29 22.56 0.09
CA HIS A 138 -4.53 22.90 0.81
C HIS A 138 -5.71 22.03 0.37
N LYS A 139 -6.76 22.00 1.20
CA LYS A 139 -7.97 21.23 0.94
C LYS A 139 -8.78 21.87 -0.20
N GLN A 140 -9.05 21.08 -1.23
CA GLN A 140 -9.75 21.47 -2.45
C GLN A 140 -11.19 20.94 -2.41
N ASP A 141 -12.03 21.54 -1.56
CA ASP A 141 -13.39 21.05 -1.32
C ASP A 141 -14.37 21.46 -2.43
N THR A 142 -14.28 22.71 -2.89
CA THR A 142 -15.19 23.29 -3.89
C THR A 142 -14.72 23.02 -5.32
N TYR A 143 -13.44 23.26 -5.59
CA TYR A 143 -12.82 23.07 -6.90
C TYR A 143 -11.63 22.14 -6.78
N LYS A 144 -11.49 21.25 -7.77
CA LYS A 144 -10.31 20.42 -7.95
C LYS A 144 -9.52 20.91 -9.15
N ILE A 145 -8.20 20.82 -9.03
CA ILE A 145 -7.26 21.09 -10.12
C ILE A 145 -6.75 19.76 -10.62
N SER A 146 -6.89 19.51 -11.91
CA SER A 146 -6.37 18.32 -12.56
C SER A 146 -5.46 18.72 -13.71
N GLN A 147 -4.53 17.85 -14.06
CA GLN A 147 -3.75 17.96 -15.28
C GLN A 147 -3.77 16.62 -16.00
N ARG A 148 -3.58 16.64 -17.32
CA ARG A 148 -3.38 15.39 -18.06
C ARG A 148 -2.13 14.70 -17.56
N LEU A 149 -2.16 13.38 -17.55
CA LEU A 149 -1.00 12.55 -17.27
C LEU A 149 -1.03 11.36 -18.23
N LYS A 150 0.12 11.03 -18.81
CA LYS A 150 0.26 9.82 -19.61
C LYS A 150 1.49 9.06 -19.17
N LEU A 151 1.24 7.97 -18.44
CA LEU A 151 2.26 7.03 -18.01
C LEU A 151 2.39 5.90 -19.01
N LYS A 152 3.64 5.57 -19.35
CA LYS A 152 4.01 4.42 -20.17
C LYS A 152 4.81 3.44 -19.32
N PRO A 153 4.40 2.17 -19.22
CA PRO A 153 5.21 1.12 -18.63
C PRO A 153 6.60 1.07 -19.26
N LYS A 154 7.63 0.89 -18.43
CA LYS A 154 9.00 0.58 -18.84
C LYS A 154 9.40 -0.73 -18.16
N VAL A 155 9.97 -1.64 -18.93
CA VAL A 155 10.49 -2.90 -18.38
C VAL A 155 12.00 -2.81 -18.41
N HIS A 156 12.62 -2.84 -17.24
CA HIS A 156 14.07 -2.82 -17.14
C HIS A 156 14.62 -4.21 -17.52
N PRO A 157 15.65 -4.33 -18.39
CA PRO A 157 16.14 -5.63 -18.87
C PRO A 157 16.54 -6.61 -17.75
N ARG A 158 17.01 -6.08 -16.60
CA ARG A 158 17.38 -6.90 -15.43
C ARG A 158 16.20 -7.52 -14.69
N ASP A 159 15.00 -6.98 -14.87
CA ASP A 159 13.77 -7.48 -14.26
C ASP A 159 13.00 -8.41 -15.21
N ILE A 160 13.50 -8.59 -16.44
CA ILE A 160 12.97 -9.60 -17.36
C ILE A 160 13.47 -10.97 -16.91
N SER A 161 12.54 -11.80 -16.47
CA SER A 161 12.80 -13.18 -16.10
C SER A 161 12.47 -14.12 -17.25
N VAL A 162 13.35 -15.10 -17.48
CA VAL A 162 13.00 -16.26 -18.33
C VAL A 162 12.07 -17.17 -17.51
N PRO A 163 10.96 -17.66 -18.08
CA PRO A 163 10.09 -18.63 -17.43
C PRO A 163 10.87 -19.80 -16.83
N GLN A 164 10.83 -19.92 -15.50
CA GLN A 164 11.52 -20.98 -14.76
C GLN A 164 10.57 -21.70 -13.83
N LYS A 165 10.57 -23.04 -13.92
CA LYS A 165 9.76 -23.90 -13.05
C LYS A 165 10.24 -23.87 -11.59
N ASN A 166 11.55 -23.69 -11.37
CA ASN A 166 12.17 -23.65 -10.05
C ASN A 166 12.93 -22.33 -9.87
N LEU A 167 12.50 -21.50 -8.92
CA LEU A 167 13.11 -20.21 -8.63
C LEU A 167 14.24 -20.38 -7.60
N LYS A 168 15.46 -19.97 -7.96
CA LYS A 168 16.61 -19.97 -7.03
C LYS A 168 16.63 -18.75 -6.11
N LYS A 169 15.94 -17.69 -6.49
CA LYS A 169 15.81 -16.43 -5.76
C LYS A 169 14.36 -15.96 -5.90
N PHE A 170 13.84 -15.37 -4.84
CA PHE A 170 12.48 -14.85 -4.82
C PHE A 170 12.51 -13.47 -4.13
N LYS A 171 12.26 -12.42 -4.91
CA LYS A 171 12.08 -11.06 -4.41
C LYS A 171 10.70 -10.98 -3.76
N ASP A 172 10.64 -10.44 -2.56
CA ASP A 172 9.41 -10.19 -1.81
C ASP A 172 8.81 -8.81 -2.09
N ILE A 173 9.56 -7.95 -2.78
CA ILE A 173 9.18 -6.62 -3.26
C ILE A 173 9.14 -6.64 -4.79
N ILE A 174 8.04 -6.13 -5.34
CA ILE A 174 7.86 -5.94 -6.79
C ILE A 174 8.41 -4.58 -7.18
N THR A 175 9.26 -4.52 -8.19
CA THR A 175 9.78 -3.26 -8.74
C THR A 175 9.23 -3.03 -10.14
N LEU A 176 8.55 -1.90 -10.35
CA LEU A 176 8.00 -1.49 -11.65
C LEU A 176 8.58 -0.14 -12.08
N TYR A 177 8.62 0.14 -13.38
CA TYR A 177 9.12 1.41 -13.90
C TYR A 177 8.12 2.10 -14.83
N TYR A 178 8.03 3.42 -14.72
CA TYR A 178 7.19 4.22 -15.60
C TYR A 178 7.98 5.36 -16.23
N GLY A 179 7.73 5.61 -17.50
CA GLY A 179 8.05 6.88 -18.17
C GLY A 179 6.84 7.81 -18.19
N VAL A 180 7.11 9.12 -18.13
CA VAL A 180 6.11 10.18 -18.31
C VAL A 180 6.24 10.73 -19.73
N GLU A 181 5.12 10.89 -20.45
CA GLU A 181 5.14 11.53 -21.77
C GLU A 181 5.76 12.94 -21.69
N GLY A 182 6.57 13.32 -22.68
CA GLY A 182 7.34 14.56 -22.66
C GLY A 182 8.67 14.48 -21.90
N ASN A 183 8.87 13.46 -21.05
CA ASN A 183 10.14 13.20 -20.34
C ASN A 183 10.54 11.72 -20.51
N PRO A 184 10.81 11.25 -21.74
CA PRO A 184 11.03 9.83 -22.02
C PRO A 184 12.32 9.28 -21.43
N GLU A 185 13.32 10.11 -21.12
CA GLU A 185 14.58 9.66 -20.50
C GLU A 185 14.42 9.37 -19.00
N GLU A 186 13.51 10.08 -18.32
CA GLU A 186 13.18 9.81 -16.92
C GLU A 186 12.47 8.46 -16.80
N SER A 187 13.00 7.60 -15.93
CA SER A 187 12.40 6.31 -15.57
C SER A 187 12.18 6.30 -14.07
N LEU A 188 10.92 6.24 -13.66
CA LEU A 188 10.53 6.31 -12.26
C LEU A 188 10.31 4.89 -11.75
N GLU A 189 11.16 4.49 -10.82
CA GLU A 189 11.08 3.20 -10.13
C GLU A 189 10.05 3.24 -9.01
N ILE A 190 9.20 2.22 -8.92
CA ILE A 190 8.20 2.04 -7.87
C ILE A 190 8.42 0.66 -7.24
N SER A 191 8.84 0.65 -5.98
CA SER A 191 8.95 -0.56 -5.16
C SER A 191 7.62 -0.80 -4.43
N ILE A 192 7.05 -1.99 -4.57
CA ILE A 192 5.72 -2.34 -4.10
C ILE A 192 5.84 -3.57 -3.21
N ASP A 193 5.67 -3.35 -1.91
CA ASP A 193 5.43 -4.39 -0.93
C ASP A 193 3.93 -4.67 -0.78
N TYR A 194 3.58 -5.62 0.10
CA TYR A 194 2.19 -5.99 0.33
C TYR A 194 1.35 -4.85 0.94
N GLU A 195 1.92 -4.08 1.87
CA GLU A 195 1.19 -3.00 2.56
C GLU A 195 0.80 -1.90 1.58
N LEU A 196 1.76 -1.47 0.75
CA LEU A 196 1.51 -0.52 -0.33
C LEU A 196 0.52 -1.10 -1.34
N TYR A 197 0.70 -2.35 -1.78
CA TYR A 197 -0.24 -2.99 -2.72
C TYR A 197 -1.67 -2.99 -2.17
N GLN A 198 -1.86 -3.36 -0.90
CA GLN A 198 -3.18 -3.35 -0.25
C GLN A 198 -3.78 -1.94 -0.23
N LEU A 199 -2.99 -0.92 0.09
CA LEU A 199 -3.43 0.48 0.04
C LEU A 199 -3.84 0.88 -1.38
N LEU A 200 -3.02 0.57 -2.39
CA LEU A 200 -3.31 0.92 -3.79
C LEU A 200 -4.60 0.24 -4.28
N GLN A 201 -4.87 -1.00 -3.88
CA GLN A 201 -6.14 -1.67 -4.19
C GLN A 201 -7.36 -0.97 -3.55
N LYS A 202 -7.20 -0.39 -2.34
CA LYS A 202 -8.24 0.46 -1.75
C LYS A 202 -8.39 1.75 -2.54
N VAL A 203 -7.29 2.38 -2.97
CA VAL A 203 -7.29 3.61 -3.77
C VAL A 203 -8.01 3.44 -5.11
N ILE A 204 -7.76 2.33 -5.81
CA ILE A 204 -8.47 1.98 -7.05
C ILE A 204 -9.99 1.91 -6.81
N LYS A 205 -10.42 1.44 -5.64
CA LYS A 205 -11.82 1.38 -5.21
C LYS A 205 -12.38 2.70 -4.66
N GLY A 206 -11.61 3.79 -4.74
CA GLY A 206 -12.04 5.13 -4.35
C GLY A 206 -11.65 5.58 -2.95
N TYR A 207 -10.89 4.78 -2.20
CA TYR A 207 -10.31 5.23 -0.93
C TYR A 207 -9.31 6.36 -1.16
N ARG A 208 -9.33 7.39 -0.31
CA ARG A 208 -8.37 8.48 -0.34
C ARG A 208 -7.37 8.32 0.81
N PRO A 209 -6.06 8.16 0.53
CA PRO A 209 -5.05 8.00 1.57
C PRO A 209 -5.07 9.16 2.56
N ASN A 210 -5.07 8.83 3.85
CA ASN A 210 -5.03 9.78 4.95
C ASN A 210 -3.57 10.19 5.26
N LYS A 211 -3.37 11.03 6.30
CA LYS A 211 -2.02 11.49 6.69
C LYS A 211 -1.09 10.34 7.12
N LEU A 212 -1.62 9.35 7.84
CA LEU A 212 -0.86 8.19 8.31
C LEU A 212 -0.46 7.30 7.12
N ASP A 213 -1.38 7.01 6.20
CA ASP A 213 -1.10 6.23 4.99
C ASP A 213 0.04 6.88 4.18
N LYS A 214 -0.04 8.19 3.97
CA LYS A 214 1.00 8.97 3.26
C LYS A 214 2.34 8.96 3.98
N SER A 215 2.33 9.01 5.31
CA SER A 215 3.55 8.93 6.12
C SER A 215 4.20 7.56 6.04
N ASN A 216 3.40 6.49 6.09
CA ASN A 216 3.89 5.11 6.03
C ASN A 216 4.46 4.77 4.64
N HIS A 217 3.95 5.41 3.59
CA HIS A 217 4.39 5.19 2.20
C HIS A 217 4.99 6.45 1.57
N ILE A 218 5.87 7.14 2.31
CA ILE A 218 6.46 8.42 1.90
C ILE A 218 7.21 8.35 0.56
N ASN A 219 7.87 7.23 0.27
CA ASN A 219 8.57 7.03 -1.01
C ASN A 219 7.57 7.03 -2.18
N PHE A 220 6.42 6.36 -2.02
CA PHE A 220 5.38 6.35 -3.04
C PHE A 220 4.77 7.74 -3.24
N VAL A 221 4.53 8.48 -2.15
CA VAL A 221 4.09 9.89 -2.22
C VAL A 221 5.07 10.72 -3.03
N HIS A 222 6.37 10.62 -2.72
CA HIS A 222 7.41 11.36 -3.43
C HIS A 222 7.44 11.03 -4.93
N ILE A 223 7.28 9.75 -5.30
CA ILE A 223 7.23 9.33 -6.71
C ILE A 223 6.00 9.91 -7.39
N VAL A 224 4.81 9.85 -6.79
CA VAL A 224 3.58 10.42 -7.37
C VAL A 224 3.73 11.93 -7.56
N ASP A 225 4.27 12.64 -6.57
CA ASP A 225 4.50 14.08 -6.67
C ASP A 225 5.51 14.40 -7.78
N LYS A 226 6.57 13.58 -7.93
CA LYS A 226 7.53 13.70 -9.04
C LYS A 226 6.87 13.44 -10.40
N ILE A 227 6.02 12.42 -10.53
CA ILE A 227 5.24 12.12 -11.74
C ILE A 227 4.40 13.34 -12.15
N ILE A 228 3.68 13.93 -11.19
CA ILE A 228 2.83 15.09 -11.42
C ILE A 228 3.69 16.31 -11.82
N GLY A 229 4.81 16.54 -11.13
CA GLY A 229 5.71 17.66 -11.43
C GLY A 229 6.40 17.57 -12.80
N LEU A 230 6.78 16.37 -13.25
CA LEU A 230 7.41 16.20 -14.57
C LEU A 230 6.49 16.62 -15.72
N ASN A 231 5.17 16.50 -15.56
CA ASN A 231 4.23 16.85 -16.61
C ASN A 231 3.74 18.31 -16.55
N SER A 232 3.97 19.03 -15.44
CA SER A 232 3.29 20.30 -15.15
C SER A 232 3.78 21.51 -15.96
N GLN A 233 4.95 21.45 -16.61
CA GLN A 233 5.50 22.62 -17.31
C GLN A 233 4.76 22.94 -18.63
N ASN A 234 4.19 21.93 -19.29
CA ASN A 234 3.59 22.06 -20.62
C ASN A 234 2.15 21.52 -20.72
N THR A 235 1.55 21.06 -19.61
CA THR A 235 0.15 20.59 -19.64
C THR A 235 -0.82 21.65 -19.12
N PRO A 236 -1.96 21.86 -19.81
CA PRO A 236 -3.03 22.70 -19.30
C PRO A 236 -3.55 22.20 -17.95
N LEU A 237 -3.84 23.13 -17.04
CA LEU A 237 -4.54 22.84 -15.79
C LEU A 237 -6.04 22.97 -15.99
N ILE A 238 -6.78 21.99 -15.51
CA ILE A 238 -8.24 21.95 -15.55
C ILE A 238 -8.80 22.15 -14.15
N PHE A 239 -9.61 23.19 -13.98
CA PHE A 239 -10.34 23.52 -12.77
C PHE A 239 -11.77 23.03 -12.93
N HIS A 240 -12.27 22.21 -12.02
CA HIS A 240 -13.64 21.71 -12.07
C HIS A 240 -14.29 21.70 -10.70
N GLU A 241 -15.60 21.92 -10.66
CA GLU A 241 -16.37 21.85 -9.42
C GLU A 241 -16.51 20.42 -8.91
N ASN A 242 -16.34 20.25 -7.60
CA ASN A 242 -16.37 18.96 -6.92
C ASN A 242 -17.77 18.65 -6.33
N ASN A 243 -18.83 19.25 -6.89
CA ASN A 243 -20.21 19.16 -6.39
C ASN A 243 -21.09 18.15 -7.14
N GLY A 244 -20.56 17.46 -8.16
CA GLY A 244 -21.27 16.42 -8.93
C GLY A 244 -22.45 16.91 -9.78
N LYS A 245 -22.76 18.21 -9.75
CA LYS A 245 -23.92 18.82 -10.42
C LYS A 245 -23.52 19.60 -11.67
N SER A 246 -22.34 20.20 -11.67
CA SER A 246 -21.84 21.03 -12.76
C SER A 246 -20.78 20.27 -13.57
N LYS A 247 -20.96 20.19 -14.90
CA LYS A 247 -19.90 19.75 -15.82
C LYS A 247 -19.02 20.91 -16.29
N ASN A 248 -19.27 22.13 -15.81
CA ASN A 248 -18.49 23.29 -16.21
C ASN A 248 -17.08 23.15 -15.66
N GLY A 249 -16.09 23.20 -16.54
CA GLY A 249 -14.69 23.31 -16.18
C GLY A 249 -14.11 24.63 -16.65
N TYR A 250 -12.91 24.93 -16.19
CA TYR A 250 -12.07 25.96 -16.77
C TYR A 250 -10.70 25.39 -17.09
N ARG A 251 -10.13 25.83 -18.19
CA ARG A 251 -8.78 25.47 -18.64
C ARG A 251 -7.86 26.66 -18.50
N LEU A 252 -6.74 26.47 -17.82
CA LEU A 252 -5.58 27.36 -17.82
C LEU A 252 -4.49 26.75 -18.72
N SER A 253 -4.14 27.42 -19.80
CA SER A 253 -3.09 27.01 -20.74
C SER A 253 -2.21 28.20 -21.14
N LYS A 254 -1.15 27.94 -21.89
CA LYS A 254 -0.40 28.98 -22.62
C LYS A 254 -0.83 28.96 -24.08
N ASP A 255 -0.98 30.14 -24.68
CA ASP A 255 -1.16 30.29 -26.12
C ASP A 255 0.16 30.06 -26.88
N ASP A 256 0.10 30.13 -28.22
CA ASP A 256 1.28 29.94 -29.09
C ASP A 256 2.38 30.98 -28.84
N PHE A 257 2.07 32.10 -28.17
CA PHE A 257 2.99 33.16 -27.80
C PHE A 257 3.43 33.08 -26.33
N GLY A 258 3.06 32.01 -25.61
CA GLY A 258 3.42 31.78 -24.22
C GLY A 258 2.61 32.57 -23.18
N LYS A 259 1.57 33.31 -23.58
CA LYS A 259 0.69 34.04 -22.66
C LYS A 259 -0.32 33.09 -22.04
N TYR A 260 -0.61 33.30 -20.77
CA TYR A 260 -1.63 32.52 -20.08
C TYR A 260 -3.03 32.87 -20.58
N GLN A 261 -3.82 31.84 -20.87
CA GLN A 261 -5.22 31.94 -21.28
C GLN A 261 -6.09 31.11 -20.34
N PHE A 262 -7.25 31.66 -19.97
CA PHE A 262 -8.23 31.02 -19.11
C PHE A 262 -9.58 30.95 -19.81
N GLU A 263 -10.08 29.74 -20.07
CA GLU A 263 -11.28 29.49 -20.87
C GLU A 263 -12.25 28.55 -20.17
N LYS A 264 -13.54 28.71 -20.42
CA LYS A 264 -14.57 27.76 -19.96
C LYS A 264 -14.61 26.54 -20.88
N ILE A 265 -14.70 25.34 -20.31
CA ILE A 265 -14.84 24.06 -21.03
C ILE A 265 -16.09 23.29 -20.62
#